data_AF-A0AAV6JFR7-F1
#
_entry.id   AF-A0AAV6JFR7-F1
#
_cell.length_a   1.000
_cell.length_b   1.000
_cell.length_c   1.000
_cell.angle_alpha   90.00
_cell.angle_beta   90.00
_cell.angle_gamma   90.00
#
_symmetry.space_group_name_H-M   'P 1'
#
loop_
_entity.id
_entity.type
_entity.pdbx_description
1 polymer ?
#
loop_
_entity_poly.entity_id
_entity_poly.type
_entity_poly.pdbx_seq_one_letter_code
_entity_poly.pdbx_strand_id
1 'polypeptide(L)'
;MVFMMAHGVLNAVSWGIMMPLGFMAARYLKAFGPRADPLWFYTHVSLQLSGYFLGMSGGATRLVLGSMSSGNHHPCHMGIGSALFALGLLQISALFMRPAKDHKHRHIWNWFHHLTGYLVLLLSLVNIWVGFTILKPAKGWMIGYGSISGAVMLTSLILEVWKKMTRDGMINGAQVNATPTSAENKV
;
A
#
# COMPACT_ATOMS: atom_id res chain seq x y z
N MET A 1 -4.87 9.73 -27.92
CA MET A 1 -5.90 8.93 -27.22
C MET A 1 -5.33 7.63 -26.63
N VAL A 2 -4.72 6.74 -27.43
CA VAL A 2 -4.24 5.42 -26.98
C VAL A 2 -3.25 5.49 -25.81
N PHE A 3 -2.24 6.34 -25.88
CA PHE A 3 -1.25 6.49 -24.80
C PHE A 3 -1.83 6.99 -23.48
N MET A 4 -2.86 7.85 -23.51
CA MET A 4 -3.56 8.33 -22.30
C MET A 4 -4.37 7.20 -21.64
N MET A 5 -5.02 6.35 -22.44
CA MET A 5 -5.74 5.18 -21.93
C MET A 5 -4.78 4.14 -21.35
N ALA A 6 -3.67 3.86 -22.05
CA ALA A 6 -2.63 2.98 -21.55
C ALA A 6 -2.05 3.50 -20.23
N HIS A 7 -1.70 4.79 -20.15
CA HIS A 7 -1.28 5.44 -18.92
C HIS A 7 -2.29 5.25 -17.79
N GLY A 8 -3.57 5.53 -18.05
CA GLY A 8 -4.65 5.41 -17.06
C GLY A 8 -4.82 3.99 -16.55
N VAL A 9 -4.89 3.00 -17.43
CA VAL A 9 -5.06 1.59 -17.06
C VAL A 9 -3.84 1.06 -16.30
N LEU A 10 -2.63 1.29 -16.80
CA LEU A 10 -1.40 0.81 -16.17
C LEU A 10 -1.25 1.39 -14.75
N ASN A 11 -1.51 2.68 -14.57
CA ASN A 11 -1.38 3.32 -13.26
C ASN A 11 -2.55 3.00 -12.31
N ALA A 12 -3.77 2.76 -12.82
CA ALA A 12 -4.86 2.28 -11.98
C ALA A 12 -4.59 0.87 -11.44
N VAL A 13 -4.06 -0.03 -12.28
CA VAL A 13 -3.67 -1.38 -11.84
C VAL A 13 -2.47 -1.33 -10.88
N SER A 14 -1.44 -0.57 -11.24
CA SER A 14 -0.22 -0.40 -10.44
C SER A 14 -0.50 0.28 -9.09
N TRP A 15 -0.75 1.59 -9.10
CA TRP A 15 -0.84 2.42 -7.91
C TRP A 15 -2.18 2.26 -7.20
N GLY A 16 -3.23 1.97 -7.95
CA GLY A 16 -4.60 1.89 -7.45
C GLY A 16 -5.01 0.51 -6.92
N ILE A 17 -4.33 -0.57 -7.31
CA ILE A 17 -4.70 -1.94 -6.91
C ILE A 17 -3.50 -2.68 -6.32
N MET A 18 -2.40 -2.81 -7.04
CA MET A 18 -1.25 -3.61 -6.58
C MET A 18 -0.61 -3.01 -5.32
N MET A 19 -0.44 -1.68 -5.27
CA MET A 19 0.14 -1.01 -4.09
C MET A 19 -0.70 -1.20 -2.82
N PRO A 20 -2.04 -0.97 -2.83
CA PRO A 20 -2.90 -1.31 -1.70
C PRO A 20 -2.86 -2.79 -1.30
N LEU A 21 -2.88 -3.72 -2.25
CA LEU A 21 -2.79 -5.15 -1.95
C LEU A 21 -1.45 -5.53 -1.31
N GLY A 22 -0.35 -4.96 -1.80
CA GLY A 22 0.98 -5.12 -1.20
C GLY A 22 1.02 -4.62 0.24
N PHE A 23 0.41 -3.46 0.50
CA PHE A 23 0.24 -2.94 1.86
C PHE A 23 -0.57 -3.90 2.75
N MET A 24 -1.72 -4.38 2.27
CA MET A 24 -2.57 -5.32 3.02
C MET A 24 -1.80 -6.61 3.37
N ALA A 25 -1.02 -7.15 2.43
CA ALA A 25 -0.18 -8.32 2.66
C ALA A 25 0.79 -8.09 3.84
N ALA A 26 1.55 -6.99 3.83
CA ALA A 26 2.48 -6.69 4.93
C ALA A 26 1.78 -6.44 6.27
N ARG A 27 0.56 -5.87 6.23
CA ARG A 27 -0.14 -5.42 7.43
C ARG A 27 -0.93 -6.55 8.12
N TYR A 28 -1.57 -7.42 7.33
CA TYR A 28 -2.52 -8.42 7.80
C TYR A 28 -2.00 -9.84 7.71
N LEU A 29 -1.24 -10.24 6.68
CA LEU A 29 -0.64 -11.60 6.68
C LEU A 29 0.33 -11.76 7.83
N LYS A 30 1.10 -10.71 8.14
CA LYS A 30 2.00 -10.68 9.30
C LYS A 30 1.27 -10.89 10.64
N ALA A 31 -0.03 -10.62 10.71
CA ALA A 31 -0.83 -10.81 11.93
C ALA A 31 -1.11 -12.29 12.24
N PHE A 32 -0.95 -13.20 11.28
CA PHE A 32 -1.07 -14.65 11.50
C PHE A 32 0.17 -15.27 12.19
N GLY A 33 1.13 -14.43 12.63
CA GLY A 33 2.27 -14.85 13.42
C GLY A 33 3.31 -15.63 12.61
N PRO A 34 4.11 -16.51 13.26
CA PRO A 34 5.21 -17.23 12.63
C PRO A 34 4.82 -18.05 11.40
N ARG A 35 3.57 -18.53 11.32
CA ARG A 35 3.07 -19.32 10.18
C ARG A 35 3.06 -18.56 8.86
N ALA A 36 3.03 -17.23 8.92
CA ALA A 36 3.03 -16.37 7.73
C ALA A 36 4.41 -15.76 7.43
N ASP A 37 5.46 -16.08 8.21
CA ASP A 37 6.84 -15.70 7.88
C ASP A 37 7.46 -16.82 7.02
N PRO A 38 8.08 -16.53 5.85
CA PRO A 38 8.28 -15.22 5.21
C PRO A 38 7.19 -14.83 4.19
N LEU A 39 6.07 -15.56 4.12
CA LEU A 39 5.01 -15.34 3.12
C LEU A 39 4.56 -13.87 3.03
N TRP A 40 4.26 -13.22 4.16
CA TRP A 40 3.85 -11.81 4.18
C TRP A 40 4.86 -10.89 3.47
N PHE A 41 6.16 -11.18 3.63
CA PHE A 41 7.24 -10.36 3.11
C PHE A 41 7.38 -10.56 1.60
N TYR A 42 7.38 -11.80 1.13
CA TYR A 42 7.45 -12.08 -0.31
C TYR A 42 6.22 -11.58 -1.05
N THR A 43 5.01 -11.82 -0.53
CA THR A 43 3.78 -11.29 -1.15
C THR A 43 3.82 -9.76 -1.21
N HIS A 44 4.24 -9.09 -0.14
CA HIS A 44 4.41 -7.63 -0.14
C HIS A 44 5.41 -7.16 -1.20
N VAL A 45 6.64 -7.69 -1.19
CA VAL A 45 7.70 -7.25 -2.10
C VAL A 45 7.34 -7.53 -3.56
N SER A 46 6.78 -8.70 -3.87
CA SER A 46 6.36 -9.05 -5.23
C SER A 46 5.31 -8.07 -5.75
N LEU A 47 4.28 -7.77 -4.97
CA LEU A 47 3.23 -6.81 -5.37
C LEU A 47 3.79 -5.39 -5.52
N GLN A 48 4.65 -4.94 -4.59
CA GLN A 48 5.22 -3.59 -4.64
C GLN A 48 6.17 -3.40 -5.82
N LEU A 49 7.06 -4.36 -6.09
CA LEU A 49 8.01 -4.27 -7.21
C LEU A 49 7.27 -4.33 -8.55
N SER A 50 6.40 -5.32 -8.75
CA SER A 50 5.62 -5.44 -9.98
C SER A 50 4.71 -4.22 -10.18
N GLY A 51 4.08 -3.73 -9.11
CA GLY A 51 3.31 -2.50 -9.12
C GLY A 51 4.17 -1.33 -9.57
N TYR A 52 5.33 -1.11 -8.96
CA TYR A 52 6.18 0.04 -9.26
C TYR A 52 6.67 0.03 -10.71
N PHE A 53 7.14 -1.12 -11.21
CA PHE A 53 7.59 -1.22 -12.61
C PHE A 53 6.44 -1.00 -13.59
N LEU A 54 5.25 -1.56 -13.33
CA LEU A 54 4.07 -1.32 -14.16
C LEU A 54 3.67 0.17 -14.16
N GLY A 55 3.73 0.81 -12.99
CA GLY A 55 3.50 2.24 -12.82
C GLY A 55 4.54 3.06 -13.59
N MET A 56 5.81 2.66 -13.56
CA MET A 56 6.89 3.30 -14.31
C MET A 56 6.69 3.18 -15.82
N SER A 57 6.28 2.02 -16.32
CA SER A 57 5.91 1.86 -17.73
C SER A 57 4.74 2.77 -18.11
N GLY A 58 3.71 2.86 -17.26
CA GLY A 58 2.61 3.81 -17.43
C GLY A 58 3.09 5.26 -17.41
N GLY A 59 3.99 5.61 -16.50
CA GLY A 59 4.62 6.93 -16.40
C GLY A 59 5.48 7.27 -17.61
N ALA A 60 6.21 6.32 -18.19
CA ALA A 60 7.06 6.54 -19.36
C ALA A 60 6.25 6.98 -20.60
N THR A 61 5.00 6.49 -20.75
CA THR A 61 4.11 6.95 -21.84
C THR A 61 3.84 8.46 -21.80
N ARG A 62 3.99 9.10 -20.63
CA ARG A 62 3.89 10.55 -20.47
C ARG A 62 4.99 11.31 -21.21
N LEU A 63 6.21 10.77 -21.28
CA LEU A 63 7.33 11.41 -21.99
C LEU A 63 7.03 11.50 -23.50
N VAL A 64 6.45 10.42 -24.04
CA VAL A 64 5.95 10.37 -25.42
C VAL A 64 4.75 11.31 -25.60
N LEU A 65 3.87 11.41 -24.60
CA LEU A 65 2.72 12.31 -24.66
C LEU A 65 3.13 13.79 -24.63
N GLY A 66 4.15 14.12 -23.83
CA GLY A 66 4.69 15.47 -23.67
C GLY A 66 5.41 15.98 -24.92
N SER A 67 6.05 15.10 -25.68
CA SER A 67 6.67 15.46 -26.97
C SER A 67 5.64 15.65 -28.09
N MET A 68 4.40 15.17 -27.92
CA MET A 68 3.34 15.23 -28.94
C MET A 68 2.23 16.25 -28.64
N SER A 69 2.24 16.92 -27.49
CA SER A 69 1.13 17.78 -27.02
C SER A 69 1.57 19.25 -26.90
N SER A 70 1.16 20.09 -27.84
CA SER A 70 1.19 21.54 -27.69
C SER A 70 0.04 22.01 -26.78
N GLY A 71 0.27 22.09 -25.47
CA GLY A 71 -0.49 23.02 -24.61
C GLY A 71 -1.30 22.45 -23.44
N ASN A 72 -1.60 21.15 -23.35
CA ASN A 72 -2.38 20.61 -22.20
C ASN A 72 -1.48 20.12 -21.06
N HIS A 73 -1.01 21.05 -20.22
CA HIS A 73 -0.30 20.73 -18.99
C HIS A 73 -1.28 20.61 -17.81
N HIS A 74 -1.22 19.50 -17.07
CA HIS A 74 -2.05 19.24 -15.90
C HIS A 74 -1.23 19.26 -14.60
N PRO A 75 -0.63 20.41 -14.21
CA PRO A 75 0.48 20.49 -13.26
C PRO A 75 0.21 19.79 -11.92
N CYS A 76 -1.03 19.82 -11.42
CA CYS A 76 -1.42 19.11 -10.21
C CYS A 76 -1.22 17.59 -10.33
N HIS A 77 -1.79 16.96 -11.37
CA HIS A 77 -1.63 15.52 -11.63
C HIS A 77 -0.16 15.15 -11.88
N MET A 78 0.57 16.03 -12.58
CA MET A 78 1.99 15.83 -12.85
C MET A 78 2.82 15.86 -11.56
N GLY A 79 2.59 16.86 -10.71
CA GLY A 79 3.31 17.03 -9.44
C GLY A 79 3.06 15.87 -8.48
N ILE A 80 1.80 15.46 -8.31
CA ILE A 80 1.45 14.30 -7.49
C ILE A 80 2.07 13.02 -8.08
N GLY A 81 1.98 12.82 -9.40
CA GLY A 81 2.59 11.67 -10.07
C GLY A 81 4.11 11.60 -9.90
N SER A 82 4.82 12.73 -10.04
CA SER A 82 6.26 12.80 -9.80
C SER A 82 6.62 12.50 -8.34
N ALA A 83 5.84 13.03 -7.38
CA ALA A 83 6.02 12.70 -5.96
C ALA A 83 5.79 11.20 -5.69
N LEU A 84 4.80 10.58 -6.34
CA LEU A 84 4.55 9.14 -6.23
C LEU A 84 5.73 8.30 -6.71
N PHE A 85 6.33 8.64 -7.85
CA PHE A 85 7.52 7.94 -8.34
C PHE A 85 8.70 8.07 -7.38
N ALA A 86 8.96 9.29 -6.90
CA ALA A 86 10.05 9.54 -5.94
C ALA A 86 9.83 8.76 -4.62
N LEU A 87 8.63 8.82 -4.06
CA LEU A 87 8.28 8.09 -2.85
C LEU A 87 8.28 6.57 -3.06
N GLY A 88 7.84 6.08 -4.22
CA GLY A 88 7.89 4.66 -4.58
C GLY A 88 9.31 4.14 -4.71
N LEU A 89 10.23 4.91 -5.30
CA LEU A 89 11.65 4.57 -5.34
C LEU A 89 12.25 4.52 -3.93
N LEU A 90 11.87 5.49 -3.08
CA LEU A 90 12.23 5.51 -1.67
C LEU A 90 11.67 4.30 -0.90
N GLN A 91 10.49 3.79 -1.27
CA GLN A 91 10.00 2.52 -0.71
C GLN A 91 10.84 1.34 -1.18
N ILE A 92 11.26 1.29 -2.45
CA ILE A 92 12.05 0.18 -2.99
C ILE A 92 13.45 0.12 -2.39
N SER A 93 14.06 1.28 -2.08
CA SER A 93 15.37 1.30 -1.41
C SER A 93 15.36 0.59 -0.05
N ALA A 94 14.18 0.37 0.55
CA ALA A 94 14.00 -0.47 1.73
C ALA A 94 14.59 -1.88 1.57
N LEU A 95 14.67 -2.43 0.36
CA LEU A 95 15.30 -3.74 0.12
C LEU A 95 16.78 -3.77 0.55
N PHE A 96 17.46 -2.63 0.47
CA PHE A 96 18.87 -2.48 0.82
C PHE A 96 19.06 -1.80 2.17
N MET A 97 18.18 -0.86 2.52
CA MET A 97 18.32 0.01 3.69
C MET A 97 17.62 -0.50 4.95
N ARG A 98 16.83 -1.58 4.86
CA ARG A 98 16.09 -2.13 6.01
C ARG A 98 17.06 -2.69 7.07
N PRO A 99 17.11 -2.12 8.29
CA PRO A 99 18.03 -2.58 9.35
C PRO A 99 17.73 -4.01 9.80
N ALA A 100 18.65 -4.72 10.46
CA ALA A 100 18.43 -6.05 11.04
C ALA A 100 17.33 -6.05 12.13
N LYS A 101 16.72 -7.22 12.44
CA LYS A 101 15.53 -7.33 13.34
C LYS A 101 15.81 -6.79 14.76
N ASP A 102 17.05 -6.90 15.22
CA ASP A 102 17.59 -6.53 16.53
C ASP A 102 18.21 -5.11 16.57
N HIS A 103 18.25 -4.39 15.44
CA HIS A 103 18.89 -3.08 15.37
C HIS A 103 18.13 -2.00 16.16
N LYS A 104 18.83 -1.26 17.02
CA LYS A 104 18.28 -0.20 17.92
C LYS A 104 17.33 0.77 17.21
N HIS A 105 17.70 1.24 16.03
CA HIS A 105 16.94 2.24 15.27
C HIS A 105 15.88 1.66 14.32
N ARG A 106 15.64 0.33 14.35
CA ARG A 106 14.66 -0.30 13.45
C ARG A 106 13.24 0.22 13.65
N HIS A 107 12.88 0.64 14.87
CA HIS A 107 11.57 1.24 15.14
C HIS A 107 11.37 2.58 14.41
N ILE A 108 12.40 3.44 14.38
CA ILE A 108 12.38 4.73 13.63
C ILE A 108 12.24 4.44 12.14
N TRP A 109 13.05 3.50 11.63
CA TRP A 109 12.97 3.08 10.24
C TRP A 109 11.57 2.55 9.87
N ASN A 110 10.97 1.70 10.72
CA ASN A 110 9.61 1.19 10.49
C ASN A 110 8.60 2.34 10.45
N TRP A 111 8.68 3.29 11.39
CA TRP A 111 7.79 4.45 11.41
C TRP A 111 7.90 5.27 10.13
N PHE A 112 9.13 5.58 9.71
CA PHE A 112 9.41 6.29 8.46
C PHE A 112 8.88 5.55 7.24
N HIS A 113 9.18 4.25 7.11
CA HIS A 113 8.72 3.39 6.02
C HIS A 113 7.19 3.32 5.96
N HIS A 114 6.53 3.18 7.11
CA HIS A 114 5.07 3.15 7.17
C HIS A 114 4.45 4.51 6.81
N LEU A 115 4.96 5.61 7.37
CA LEU A 115 4.48 6.96 7.06
C LEU A 115 4.55 7.25 5.57
N THR A 116 5.72 7.04 4.97
CA THR A 116 5.94 7.26 3.54
C THR A 116 5.11 6.29 2.68
N GLY A 117 4.91 5.05 3.12
CA GLY A 117 3.99 4.11 2.49
C GLY A 117 2.52 4.58 2.50
N TYR A 118 2.03 5.13 3.62
CA TYR A 118 0.67 5.71 3.69
C TYR A 118 0.51 6.90 2.76
N LEU A 119 1.53 7.77 2.67
CA LEU A 119 1.53 8.88 1.73
C LEU A 119 1.44 8.38 0.28
N VAL A 120 2.17 7.32 -0.08
CA VAL A 120 2.05 6.71 -1.42
C VAL A 120 0.63 6.26 -1.70
N LEU A 121 -0.03 5.55 -0.78
CA LEU A 121 -1.41 5.07 -0.99
C LEU A 121 -2.41 6.23 -1.15
N LEU A 122 -2.31 7.24 -0.30
CA LEU A 122 -3.19 8.42 -0.35
C LEU A 122 -3.00 9.21 -1.66
N LEU A 123 -1.75 9.55 -1.99
CA LEU A 123 -1.44 10.26 -3.22
C LEU A 123 -1.84 9.46 -4.45
N SER A 124 -1.71 8.12 -4.42
CA SER A 124 -2.13 7.25 -5.53
C SER A 124 -3.62 7.36 -5.79
N LEU A 125 -4.43 7.24 -4.72
CA LEU A 125 -5.89 7.35 -4.81
C LEU A 125 -6.29 8.72 -5.37
N VAL A 126 -5.75 9.80 -4.78
CA VAL A 126 -6.04 11.18 -5.23
C VAL A 126 -5.63 11.37 -6.70
N ASN A 127 -4.43 10.92 -7.08
CA ASN A 127 -3.92 11.13 -8.42
C ASN A 127 -4.72 10.39 -9.50
N ILE A 128 -5.27 9.22 -9.19
CA ILE A 128 -6.15 8.48 -10.11
C ILE A 128 -7.46 9.23 -10.30
N TRP A 129 -8.06 9.75 -9.23
CA TRP A 129 -9.28 10.57 -9.34
C TRP A 129 -9.05 11.86 -10.11
N VAL A 130 -7.92 12.56 -9.89
CA VAL A 130 -7.51 13.69 -10.73
C VAL A 130 -7.29 13.23 -12.18
N GLY A 131 -6.72 12.04 -12.41
CA GLY A 131 -6.58 11.44 -13.73
C GLY A 131 -7.93 11.23 -14.44
N PHE A 132 -8.97 10.84 -13.71
CA PHE A 132 -10.32 10.70 -14.28
C PHE A 132 -10.95 12.03 -14.70
N THR A 133 -10.68 13.13 -13.99
CA THR A 133 -11.20 14.45 -14.42
C THR A 133 -10.52 14.95 -15.69
N ILE A 134 -9.29 14.51 -15.95
CA ILE A 134 -8.52 14.79 -17.16
C ILE A 134 -8.97 13.89 -18.32
N LEU A 135 -8.95 12.57 -18.11
CA LEU A 135 -9.24 11.57 -19.13
C LEU A 135 -10.73 11.52 -19.51
N LYS A 136 -11.62 11.90 -18.58
CA LYS A 136 -13.08 11.80 -18.70
C LYS A 136 -13.54 10.45 -19.26
N PRO A 137 -13.15 9.32 -18.63
CA PRO A 137 -13.51 8.00 -19.12
C PRO A 137 -15.01 7.74 -18.97
N ALA A 138 -15.51 6.67 -19.60
CA ALA A 138 -16.88 6.21 -19.37
C ALA A 138 -17.13 5.96 -17.87
N LYS A 139 -18.34 6.27 -17.38
CA LYS A 139 -18.71 6.17 -15.96
C LYS A 139 -18.40 4.80 -15.34
N GLY A 140 -18.49 3.72 -16.13
CA GLY A 140 -18.14 2.36 -15.70
C GLY A 140 -16.71 2.22 -15.15
N TRP A 141 -15.73 2.96 -15.70
CA TRP A 141 -14.36 2.96 -15.18
C TRP A 141 -14.26 3.59 -13.80
N MET A 142 -14.96 4.71 -13.59
CA MET A 142 -14.98 5.41 -12.31
C MET A 142 -15.70 4.57 -11.24
N ILE A 143 -16.84 3.96 -11.61
CA ILE A 143 -17.60 3.05 -10.73
C ILE A 143 -16.76 1.82 -10.39
N GLY A 144 -16.11 1.21 -11.39
CA GLY A 144 -15.28 0.02 -11.19
C GLY A 144 -14.11 0.30 -10.26
N TYR A 145 -13.34 1.36 -10.52
CA TYR A 145 -12.24 1.73 -9.63
C TYR A 145 -12.72 2.09 -8.23
N GLY A 146 -13.77 2.92 -8.12
CA GLY A 146 -14.34 3.30 -6.82
C GLY A 146 -14.84 2.10 -6.02
N SER A 147 -15.45 1.12 -6.68
CA SER A 147 -15.91 -0.13 -6.05
C SER A 147 -14.74 -0.96 -5.53
N ILE A 148 -13.66 -1.09 -6.32
CA ILE A 148 -12.45 -1.80 -5.89
C ILE A 148 -11.78 -1.10 -4.71
N SER A 149 -11.60 0.23 -4.78
CA SER A 149 -11.03 1.00 -3.68
C SER A 149 -11.89 0.89 -2.41
N GLY A 150 -13.21 0.99 -2.55
CA GLY A 150 -14.15 0.82 -1.44
C GLY A 150 -14.07 -0.57 -0.81
N ALA A 151 -14.00 -1.63 -1.62
CA ALA A 151 -13.84 -3.00 -1.14
C ALA A 151 -12.50 -3.20 -0.39
N VAL A 152 -11.40 -2.65 -0.91
CA VAL A 152 -10.09 -2.67 -0.24
C VAL A 152 -10.13 -1.95 1.11
N MET A 153 -10.75 -0.77 1.17
CA MET A 153 -10.91 0.00 2.42
C MET A 153 -11.78 -0.73 3.45
N LEU A 154 -12.93 -1.26 3.02
CA LEU A 154 -13.83 -2.03 3.88
C LEU A 154 -13.15 -3.29 4.42
N THR A 155 -12.47 -4.04 3.55
CA THR A 155 -11.73 -5.24 3.95
C THR A 155 -10.62 -4.89 4.93
N SER A 156 -9.89 -3.80 4.68
CA SER A 156 -8.85 -3.31 5.60
C SER A 156 -9.42 -2.94 6.98
N LEU A 157 -10.60 -2.31 7.03
CA LEU A 157 -11.27 -2.00 8.29
C LEU A 157 -11.64 -3.28 9.06
N ILE A 158 -12.27 -4.26 8.38
CA ILE A 158 -12.64 -5.54 8.98
C ILE A 158 -11.40 -6.26 9.53
N LEU A 159 -10.34 -6.33 8.73
CA LEU A 159 -9.08 -6.98 9.12
C LEU A 159 -8.37 -6.23 10.26
N GLU A 160 -8.49 -4.91 10.33
CA GLU A 160 -7.91 -4.14 11.45
C GLU A 160 -8.66 -4.41 12.76
N VAL A 161 -9.99 -4.47 12.72
CA VAL A 161 -10.81 -4.86 13.87
C VAL A 161 -10.49 -6.28 14.32
N TRP A 162 -10.48 -7.25 13.39
CA TRP A 162 -10.11 -8.64 13.68
C TRP A 162 -8.72 -8.76 14.29
N LYS A 163 -7.72 -8.09 13.71
CA LYS A 163 -6.35 -8.10 14.22
C LYS A 163 -6.26 -7.53 15.64
N LYS A 164 -6.98 -6.44 15.91
CA LYS A 164 -7.02 -5.83 17.24
C LYS A 164 -7.64 -6.77 18.26
N MET A 165 -8.82 -7.33 17.97
CA MET A 165 -9.48 -8.30 18.86
C MET A 165 -8.61 -9.54 19.13
N THR A 166 -7.96 -10.07 18.10
CA THR A 166 -7.06 -11.24 18.23
C THR A 166 -5.87 -10.92 19.14
N ARG A 167 -5.23 -9.75 18.96
CA ARG A 167 -4.11 -9.32 19.80
C ARG A 167 -4.55 -9.12 21.25
N ASP A 168 -5.69 -8.47 21.47
CA ASP A 168 -6.18 -8.15 22.82
C ASP A 168 -6.57 -9.46 23.55
N GLY A 169 -7.16 -10.44 22.86
CA GLY A 169 -7.42 -11.78 23.38
C GLY A 169 -6.15 -12.55 23.78
N MET A 170 -5.08 -12.46 22.98
CA MET A 170 -3.77 -13.06 23.32
C MET A 170 -3.15 -12.42 24.56
N ILE A 171 -3.22 -11.09 24.69
CA ILE A 171 -2.69 -10.36 25.86
C ILE A 171 -3.45 -10.76 27.13
N ASN A 172 -4.78 -10.75 27.06
CA ASN A 172 -5.61 -11.11 28.21
C ASN A 172 -5.37 -12.57 28.66
N GLY A 173 -5.28 -13.51 27.72
CA GLY A 173 -4.95 -14.90 28.03
C GLY A 173 -3.56 -15.09 28.64
N ALA A 174 -2.56 -14.35 28.16
CA ALA A 174 -1.21 -14.38 28.74
C ALA A 174 -1.17 -13.83 30.19
N GLN A 175 -1.94 -12.79 30.49
CA GLN A 175 -2.07 -12.26 31.86
C GLN A 175 -2.77 -13.25 32.80
N VAL A 176 -3.85 -13.90 32.34
CA VAL A 176 -4.53 -14.95 33.11
C VAL A 176 -3.58 -16.10 33.44
N ASN A 177 -2.80 -16.58 32.47
CA ASN A 177 -1.85 -17.68 32.68
C ASN A 177 -0.62 -17.30 33.51
N ALA A 178 -0.25 -16.02 33.57
CA ALA A 178 0.85 -15.52 34.39
C ALA A 178 0.44 -15.20 35.84
N THR A 179 -0.86 -15.19 36.14
CA THR A 179 -1.36 -14.98 37.50
C THR A 179 -1.26 -16.32 38.26
N PRO A 180 -0.44 -16.44 39.32
CA PRO A 180 -0.36 -17.68 40.08
C PRO A 180 -1.74 -17.99 40.65
N THR A 181 -2.19 -19.24 40.54
CA THR A 181 -3.40 -19.74 41.20
C THR A 181 -3.20 -19.65 42.71
N SER A 182 -3.54 -18.50 43.30
CA SER A 182 -3.45 -18.22 44.74
C SER A 182 -4.49 -18.98 45.58
N ALA A 183 -5.01 -20.10 45.08
CA ALA A 183 -6.12 -20.84 45.66
C ALA A 183 -5.90 -22.36 45.80
N GLU A 184 -4.70 -22.90 45.58
CA GLU A 184 -4.44 -24.35 45.72
C GLU A 184 -3.52 -24.71 46.90
N ASN A 185 -3.62 -23.99 48.03
CA ASN A 185 -3.02 -24.42 49.31
C ASN A 185 -3.76 -23.80 50.50
N LYS A 186 -5.03 -24.16 50.66
CA LYS A 186 -5.72 -24.18 51.96
C LYS A 186 -6.76 -25.29 51.94
N VAL A 187 -6.38 -26.49 52.34
CA VAL A 187 -6.99 -27.39 53.35
C VAL A 187 -6.19 -28.68 53.36
#